data_AF-A0A8H4XMB7-F1
#
_entry.id   AF-A0A8H4XMB7-F1
#
_cell.length_a   1.000
_cell.length_b   1.000
_cell.length_c   1.000
_cell.angle_alpha   90.00
_cell.angle_beta   90.00
_cell.angle_gamma   90.00
#
_symmetry.space_group_name_H-M   'P 1'
#
loop_
_entity.id
_entity.type
_entity.pdbx_description
1 polymer ?
#
loop_
_entity_poly.entity_id
_entity_poly.type
_entity_poly.pdbx_seq_one_letter_code
_entity_poly.pdbx_strand_id
1 'polypeptide(L)'
;MPRKVFLIVYKSPFFPAHWSLWIPSLADPNIGKRIHVTGDVHSGFKHEFVRNHDLRTETRTHVVILTGEVDDRQVVDDDTDLKDGEERSEKRDKSPRDHIEEIALSVIAPGP
;
A
#
# COMPACT_ATOMS: atom_id res chain seq x y z
N MET A 1 4.17 -15.98 -10.49
CA MET A 1 3.56 -16.71 -9.35
C MET A 1 2.43 -15.86 -8.80
N PRO A 2 1.43 -16.37 -8.06
CA PRO A 2 0.42 -15.49 -7.46
C PRO A 2 1.03 -14.68 -6.30
N ARG A 3 0.69 -13.40 -6.21
CA ARG A 3 1.02 -12.53 -5.07
C ARG A 3 -0.22 -12.31 -4.22
N LYS A 4 -0.05 -12.46 -2.91
CA LYS A 4 -1.14 -12.24 -1.95
C LYS A 4 -1.38 -10.75 -1.80
N VAL A 5 -2.65 -10.36 -1.86
CA VAL A 5 -3.14 -9.03 -1.51
C VAL A 5 -3.85 -9.14 -0.17
N PHE A 6 -3.55 -8.22 0.72
CA PHE A 6 -4.14 -8.13 2.04
C PHE A 6 -4.85 -6.80 2.22
N LEU A 7 -5.77 -6.75 3.17
CA LEU A 7 -6.31 -5.53 3.75
C LEU A 7 -5.67 -5.31 5.11
N ILE A 8 -5.00 -4.17 5.29
CA ILE A 8 -4.60 -3.70 6.61
C ILE A 8 -5.69 -2.78 7.13
N VAL A 9 -6.20 -3.05 8.33
CA VAL A 9 -7.18 -2.21 9.01
C VAL A 9 -6.56 -1.65 10.28
N TYR A 10 -6.36 -0.33 10.30
CA TYR A 10 -5.88 0.45 11.43
C TYR A 10 -7.05 0.84 12.31
N LYS A 11 -7.12 0.26 13.51
CA LYS A 11 -8.20 0.57 14.45
C LYS A 11 -7.94 1.94 15.08
N SER A 12 -8.99 2.74 15.21
CA SER A 12 -8.95 4.00 15.94
C SER A 12 -10.12 4.03 16.93
N PRO A 13 -9.89 4.47 18.18
CA PRO A 13 -10.98 4.66 19.14
C PRO A 13 -11.81 5.92 18.85
N PHE A 14 -11.26 6.89 18.11
CA PHE A 14 -11.86 8.21 17.90
C PHE A 14 -12.39 8.43 16.48
N PHE A 15 -11.96 7.61 15.51
CA PHE A 15 -12.28 7.79 14.10
C PHE A 15 -12.66 6.45 13.47
N PRO A 16 -13.44 6.44 12.37
CA PRO A 16 -13.58 5.26 11.53
C PRO A 16 -12.20 4.66 11.19
N ALA A 17 -12.13 3.33 11.14
CA ALA A 17 -10.89 2.63 10.88
C ALA A 17 -10.30 3.05 9.53
N HIS A 18 -9.02 3.43 9.52
CA HIS A 18 -8.30 3.62 8.27
C HIS A 18 -7.92 2.28 7.70
N TRP A 19 -7.90 2.14 6.39
CA TRP A 19 -7.49 0.89 5.76
C TRP A 19 -6.63 1.12 4.53
N SER A 20 -5.85 0.10 4.18
CA SER A 20 -5.03 0.09 2.97
C SER A 20 -4.97 -1.31 2.40
N LEU A 21 -4.96 -1.43 1.08
CA LEU A 21 -4.48 -2.65 0.45
C LEU A 21 -2.99 -2.79 0.71
N TRP A 22 -2.53 -4.01 0.92
CA TRP A 22 -1.15 -4.35 1.22
C TRP A 22 -0.70 -5.48 0.33
N ILE A 23 0.40 -5.26 -0.39
CA ILE A 23 1.06 -6.30 -1.18
C ILE A 23 2.51 -6.42 -0.66
N PRO A 24 2.85 -7.52 0.02
CA PRO A 24 4.22 -7.76 0.46
C PRO A 24 5.16 -7.97 -0.73
N SER A 25 6.40 -7.52 -0.59
CA SER A 25 7.51 -7.82 -1.49
C SER A 25 7.78 -9.33 -1.54
N LEU A 26 8.28 -9.81 -2.67
CA LEU A 26 8.76 -11.19 -2.79
C LEU A 26 10.05 -11.43 -1.98
N ALA A 27 10.87 -10.39 -1.77
CA ALA A 27 12.14 -10.50 -1.09
C ALA A 27 12.00 -10.51 0.45
N ASP A 28 11.09 -9.71 1.01
CA ASP A 28 10.77 -9.69 2.45
C ASP A 28 9.25 -9.47 2.62
N PRO A 29 8.49 -10.44 3.18
CA PRO A 29 7.05 -10.31 3.34
C PRO A 29 6.62 -9.26 4.39
N ASN A 30 7.55 -8.66 5.13
CA ASN A 30 7.26 -7.53 6.03
C ASN A 30 7.41 -6.18 5.34
N ILE A 31 8.13 -6.13 4.21
CA ILE A 31 8.32 -4.94 3.39
C ILE A 31 7.39 -5.02 2.19
N GLY A 32 6.85 -3.91 1.73
CA GLY A 32 5.94 -3.95 0.59
C GLY A 32 5.26 -2.64 0.29
N LYS A 33 4.15 -2.75 -0.41
CA LYS A 33 3.40 -1.64 -0.96
C LYS A 33 2.04 -1.52 -0.29
N ARG A 34 1.70 -0.31 0.12
CA ARG A 34 0.35 0.07 0.54
C ARG A 34 -0.30 0.95 -0.52
N ILE A 35 -1.55 0.63 -0.83
CA ILE A 35 -2.42 1.42 -1.69
C ILE A 35 -3.60 1.87 -0.84
N HIS A 36 -3.79 3.18 -0.71
CA HIS A 36 -4.90 3.74 0.06
C HIS A 36 -5.25 5.15 -0.37
N VAL A 37 -6.31 5.68 0.23
CA VAL A 37 -6.62 7.11 0.17
C VAL A 37 -6.16 7.81 1.45
N THR A 38 -5.81 9.08 1.34
CA THR A 38 -5.57 9.99 2.47
C THR A 38 -6.39 11.26 2.29
N GLY A 39 -6.79 11.88 3.40
CA GLY A 39 -7.65 13.06 3.38
C GLY A 39 -8.71 13.02 4.47
N ASP A 40 -9.70 13.89 4.33
CA ASP A 40 -10.76 14.10 5.30
C ASP A 40 -12.04 14.60 4.61
N VAL A 41 -13.15 14.60 5.33
CA VAL A 41 -14.47 14.97 4.80
C VAL A 41 -14.57 16.44 4.33
N HIS A 42 -13.70 17.33 4.83
CA HIS A 42 -13.69 18.73 4.44
C HIS A 42 -12.84 18.95 3.18
N SER A 43 -11.66 18.32 3.11
CA SER A 43 -10.68 18.51 2.02
C SER A 43 -10.84 17.52 0.85
N GLY A 44 -11.65 16.48 1.04
CA GLY A 44 -11.76 15.33 0.14
C GLY A 44 -10.61 14.33 0.30
N PHE A 45 -10.73 13.17 -0.33
CA PHE A 45 -9.75 12.08 -0.28
C PHE A 45 -8.95 11.99 -1.57
N LYS A 46 -7.69 11.54 -1.47
CA LYS A 46 -6.77 11.39 -2.60
C LYS A 46 -6.00 10.08 -2.47
N HIS A 47 -5.77 9.40 -3.59
CA HIS A 47 -4.91 8.22 -3.61
C HIS A 47 -3.48 8.56 -3.19
N GLU A 48 -2.87 7.64 -2.44
CA GLU A 48 -1.46 7.63 -2.05
C GLU A 48 -0.95 6.19 -2.21
N PHE A 49 0.25 6.08 -2.76
CA PHE A 49 1.01 4.83 -2.84
C PHE A 49 2.19 4.95 -1.89
N VAL A 50 2.30 4.02 -0.95
CA VAL A 50 3.44 3.90 -0.03
C VAL A 50 4.23 2.66 -0.41
N ARG A 51 5.45 2.82 -0.90
CA ARG A 51 6.32 1.72 -1.35
C ARG A 51 7.48 1.53 -0.38
N ASN A 52 8.00 0.31 -0.29
CA ASN A 52 8.98 -0.12 0.71
C ASN A 52 8.55 0.17 2.15
N HIS A 53 7.25 0.16 2.41
CA HIS A 53 6.73 0.29 3.77
C HIS A 53 7.12 -0.96 4.55
N ASP A 54 7.66 -0.81 5.76
CA ASP A 54 8.01 -1.93 6.64
C ASP A 54 6.99 -2.05 7.77
N LEU A 55 6.17 -3.11 7.75
CA LEU A 55 5.15 -3.34 8.76
C LEU A 55 5.72 -3.54 10.17
N ARG A 56 6.99 -3.92 10.32
CA ARG A 56 7.64 -4.05 11.63
C ARG A 56 7.82 -2.71 12.33
N THR A 57 7.84 -1.62 11.56
CA THR A 57 7.97 -0.25 12.07
C THR A 57 6.62 0.37 12.43
N GLU A 58 5.51 -0.29 12.10
CA GLU A 58 4.17 0.21 12.35
C GLU A 58 3.82 0.10 13.84
N THR A 59 3.54 1.25 14.46
CA THR A 59 3.20 1.34 15.89
C THR A 59 1.69 1.32 16.13
N ARG A 60 0.87 1.61 15.11
CA ARG A 60 -0.58 1.61 15.23
C ARG A 60 -1.10 0.18 15.33
N THR A 61 -2.05 -0.06 16.23
CA THR A 61 -2.76 -1.34 16.30
C THR A 61 -3.51 -1.60 14.99
N HIS A 62 -3.18 -2.71 14.34
CA HIS A 62 -3.75 -3.09 13.06
C HIS A 62 -4.03 -4.59 12.99
N VAL A 63 -4.86 -4.97 12.03
CA VAL A 63 -5.05 -6.37 11.62
C VAL A 63 -4.75 -6.48 10.13
N VAL A 64 -4.19 -7.62 9.72
CA VAL A 64 -3.86 -7.93 8.33
C VAL A 64 -4.71 -9.11 7.89
N ILE A 65 -5.53 -8.91 6.85
CA ILE A 65 -6.55 -9.87 6.40
C ILE A 65 -6.25 -10.22 4.95
N LEU A 66 -6.11 -11.50 4.60
CA LEU A 66 -5.95 -11.92 3.20
C LEU A 66 -7.24 -11.61 2.42
N THR A 67 -7.15 -10.84 1.35
CA THR A 67 -8.31 -10.48 0.50
C THR A 67 -8.31 -11.24 -0.82
N GLY A 68 -7.15 -11.66 -1.32
CA GLY A 68 -7.07 -12.45 -2.54
C GLY A 68 -5.65 -12.56 -3.06
N GLU A 69 -5.55 -12.92 -4.34
CA GLU A 69 -4.29 -13.08 -5.05
C GLU A 69 -4.36 -12.39 -6.41
N VAL A 70 -3.23 -11.87 -6.87
CA VAL A 70 -3.05 -11.29 -8.21
C VAL A 70 -1.87 -11.96 -8.91
N ASP A 71 -1.85 -11.94 -10.24
CA ASP A 71 -0.66 -12.38 -10.96
C ASP A 71 0.52 -11.45 -10.63
N ASP A 72 1.70 -12.02 -10.38
CA ASP A 72 2.94 -11.27 -10.11
C ASP A 72 3.27 -10.22 -11.18
N ARG A 73 2.89 -10.45 -12.44
CA ARG A 73 3.07 -9.47 -13.52
C ARG A 73 2.31 -8.15 -13.29
N GLN A 74 1.33 -8.15 -12.39
CA GLN A 74 0.55 -6.96 -12.05
C GLN A 74 1.23 -6.08 -11.00
N VAL A 75 2.29 -6.57 -10.35
CA VAL A 75 2.91 -5.89 -9.21
C VAL A 75 4.42 -5.81 -9.40
N VAL A 76 4.95 -4.59 -9.38
CA VAL A 76 6.38 -4.32 -9.37
C VAL A 76 6.82 -3.92 -7.96
N ASP A 77 7.83 -4.62 -7.44
CA ASP A 77 8.49 -4.25 -6.18
C ASP A 77 9.44 -3.07 -6.42
N ASP A 78 9.47 -2.12 -5.49
CA ASP A 78 10.26 -0.88 -5.62
C ASP A 78 11.75 -1.08 -5.30
N ASP A 79 12.15 -2.31 -4.98
CA ASP A 79 13.54 -2.68 -4.71
C ASP A 79 14.33 -3.01 -5.98
N THR A 80 13.67 -3.19 -7.13
CA THR A 80 14.35 -3.40 -8.43
C THR A 80 15.19 -2.21 -8.87
N ASP A 81 14.86 -1.02 -8.36
CA ASP A 81 15.53 0.24 -8.72
C ASP A 81 16.68 0.59 -7.76
N LEU A 82 16.89 -0.19 -6.69
CA LEU A 82 17.95 0.07 -5.73
C LEU A 82 19.30 -0.33 -6.31
N LYS A 83 20.24 0.61 -6.31
CA LYS A 83 21.64 0.33 -6.65
C LYS A 83 22.32 -0.39 -5.50
N ASP A 84 23.38 -1.13 -5.80
CA ASP A 84 24.24 -1.74 -4.78
C ASP A 84 24.68 -0.69 -3.75
N GLY A 85 24.29 -0.92 -2.49
CA GLY A 85 24.60 -0.04 -1.36
C GLY A 85 23.57 1.05 -1.05
N GLU A 86 22.49 1.20 -1.82
CA GLU A 86 21.37 2.07 -1.45
C GLU A 86 20.48 1.41 -0.39
N GLU A 87 20.19 2.15 0.69
CA GLU A 87 19.26 1.70 1.71
C GLU A 87 17.81 1.80 1.22
N ARG A 88 17.03 0.76 1.53
CA ARG A 88 15.57 0.76 1.34
C ARG A 88 14.96 1.88 2.18
N SER A 89 14.35 2.85 1.51
CA SER A 89 13.57 3.91 2.14
C SER A 89 12.12 3.85 1.68
N GLU A 90 11.21 4.15 2.61
CA GLU A 90 9.79 4.26 2.30
C GLU A 90 9.55 5.46 1.38
N LYS A 91 8.82 5.25 0.28
CA LYS A 91 8.49 6.30 -0.70
C LYS A 91 6.99 6.50 -0.79
N ARG A 92 6.56 7.76 -0.84
CA ARG A 92 5.15 8.15 -0.93
C ARG A 92 4.94 9.03 -2.16
N ASP A 93 4.03 8.63 -3.03
CA ASP A 93 3.60 9.46 -4.16
C ASP A 93 2.18 9.08 -4.61
N LYS A 94 1.75 9.63 -5.76
CA LYS A 94 0.42 9.39 -6.35
C LYS A 94 0.50 8.87 -7.78
N SER A 95 1.72 8.64 -8.27
CA SER A 95 1.95 8.24 -9.66
C SER A 95 2.03 6.72 -9.69
N PRO A 96 1.20 6.04 -10.49
CA PRO A 96 1.24 4.59 -10.55
C PRO A 96 2.54 4.13 -11.25
N ARG A 97 3.08 2.99 -10.82
CA ARG A 97 4.30 2.35 -11.34
C ARG A 97 4.04 0.95 -11.91
N ASP A 98 2.92 0.36 -11.56
CA ASP A 98 2.51 -0.96 -12.03
C ASP A 98 1.00 -1.03 -12.28
N HIS A 99 0.56 -2.14 -12.84
CA HIS A 99 -0.82 -2.29 -13.29
C HIS A 99 -1.82 -2.31 -12.13
N ILE A 100 -1.46 -2.85 -10.96
CA ILE A 100 -2.36 -2.83 -9.80
C ILE A 100 -2.57 -1.40 -9.29
N GLU A 101 -1.54 -0.55 -9.31
CA GLU A 101 -1.67 0.87 -8.97
C GLU A 101 -2.48 1.63 -10.02
N GLU A 102 -2.30 1.35 -11.32
CA GLU A 102 -3.13 1.90 -12.40
C GLU A 102 -4.61 1.56 -12.22
N ILE A 103 -4.92 0.28 -11.93
CA ILE A 103 -6.29 -0.17 -11.66
C ILE A 103 -6.84 0.53 -10.40
N ALA A 104 -6.04 0.71 -9.35
CA ALA A 104 -6.50 1.41 -8.15
C ALA A 104 -6.95 2.85 -8.45
N LEU A 105 -6.30 3.54 -9.39
CA LEU A 105 -6.71 4.87 -9.82
C LEU A 105 -8.02 4.89 -10.62
N SER A 106 -8.46 3.77 -11.18
CA SER A 106 -9.77 3.65 -11.85
C SER A 106 -10.95 3.74 -10.86
N VAL A 107 -10.70 3.51 -9.57
CA VAL A 107 -11.67 3.72 -8.49
C VAL A 107 -11.53 5.15 -8.00
N ILE A 108 -12.58 5.95 -8.16
CA ILE A 108 -12.59 7.36 -7.74
C ILE A 108 -12.48 7.43 -6.22
N ALA A 109 -11.53 8.22 -5.72
CA ALA A 109 -11.42 8.49 -4.29
C ALA A 109 -12.69 9.24 -3.80
N PRO A 110 -13.19 8.97 -2.59
CA PRO A 110 -14.38 9.65 -2.08
C PRO A 110 -14.26 11.17 -2.15
N GLY A 111 -15.28 11.82 -2.70
CA GLY A 111 -15.40 13.28 -2.68
C GLY A 111 -15.87 13.80 -1.31
N PRO A 112 -15.73 15.13 -1.06
CA PRO A 112 -16.52 15.79 -0.04
C PRO A 112 -18.03 15.74 -0.34
#